data_AF-A0A8T0QWT0-F1
#
_entry.id   AF-A0A8T0QWT0-F1
#
_cell.length_a   1.000
_cell.length_b   1.000
_cell.length_c   1.000
_cell.angle_alpha   90.00
_cell.angle_beta   90.00
_cell.angle_gamma   90.00
#
_symmetry.space_group_name_H-M   'P 1'
#
loop_
_entity.id
_entity.type
_entity.pdbx_description
1 polymer ?
#
loop_
_entity_poly.entity_id
_entity_poly.type
_entity_poly.pdbx_seq_one_letter_code
_entity_poly.pdbx_strand_id
1 'polypeptide(L)'
;MVVDEEGHAAATGVDFVERLGPDASAIVFAALRDPADLARAAAVSRSWRTLVMAVHLSKIQCLRLFPEVSCFTRIEQSATSASSSNNGVNEEDAGSTATATAWENHKREQWVYMRLVHALLSDRTWKGCIAACIGASSTDNFPEEGIQNTLVPGDHMNDMESYWSSGGQEDPGVPEFLVYKLCSDLCLIDEIRIQPFRAYQQPGHPIYSARYVRVSFGCPKLPLRLEDLVSEENEGQLTADDNYIWMYTSSEFPMLQNVLQSFKLPRPVLCIGGVVKVEFRGRIQKQVYDDLYYICVAHVQVLGTPLLPQELGAAPSEDGIVLKYFPEHEPPQDSGCSRPKWHDIEARIWRALKATGQVIGFNQELLSRLLGPSV
;
A
#
# COMPACT_ATOMS: atom_id res chain seq x y z
N MET A 1 57.51 27.14 -43.73
CA MET A 1 57.05 25.78 -43.37
C MET A 1 55.91 25.99 -42.38
N VAL A 2 54.69 25.98 -42.91
CA VAL A 2 53.46 26.06 -42.13
C VAL A 2 53.31 24.70 -41.46
N VAL A 3 53.22 24.69 -40.13
CA VAL A 3 52.95 23.47 -39.37
C VAL A 3 51.44 23.47 -39.17
N ASP A 4 50.75 22.56 -39.87
CA ASP A 4 49.32 22.36 -39.77
C ASP A 4 48.96 21.90 -38.34
N GLU A 5 47.99 22.60 -37.76
CA GLU A 5 47.23 22.17 -36.59
C GLU A 5 46.25 21.06 -37.02
N GLU A 6 46.55 19.80 -36.69
CA GLU A 6 45.52 18.76 -36.62
C GLU A 6 44.95 18.70 -35.20
N GLY A 7 43.97 19.57 -34.95
CA GLY A 7 43.07 19.42 -33.82
C GLY A 7 42.29 18.12 -33.95
N HIS A 8 42.64 17.12 -33.13
CA HIS A 8 41.81 15.94 -32.91
C HIS A 8 40.47 16.36 -32.28
N ALA A 9 39.47 16.60 -33.11
CA ALA A 9 38.09 16.66 -32.67
C ALA A 9 37.71 15.28 -32.16
N ALA A 10 37.54 15.15 -30.84
CA ALA A 10 36.97 13.95 -30.22
C ALA A 10 35.61 13.68 -30.88
N ALA A 11 35.50 12.56 -31.58
CA ALA A 11 34.24 12.11 -32.17
C ALA A 11 33.19 12.03 -31.06
N THR A 12 32.21 12.94 -31.11
CA THR A 12 31.02 12.90 -30.25
C THR A 12 30.28 11.61 -30.55
N GLY A 13 30.43 10.62 -29.67
CA GLY A 13 29.80 9.32 -29.81
C GLY A 13 28.28 9.48 -29.93
N VAL A 14 27.70 8.95 -31.01
CA VAL A 14 26.25 8.93 -31.24
C VAL A 14 25.56 8.20 -30.10
N ASP A 15 24.52 8.82 -29.53
CA ASP A 15 23.80 8.25 -28.39
C ASP A 15 23.13 6.91 -28.77
N PHE A 16 23.13 5.96 -27.84
CA PHE A 16 22.59 4.62 -28.06
C PHE A 16 21.09 4.64 -28.42
N VAL A 17 20.33 5.59 -27.87
CA VAL A 17 18.92 5.81 -28.24
C VAL A 17 18.78 6.21 -29.71
N GLU A 18 19.65 7.11 -30.19
CA GLU A 18 19.67 7.54 -31.58
C GLU A 18 20.08 6.39 -32.51
N ARG A 19 20.99 5.52 -32.07
CA ARG A 19 21.42 4.33 -32.83
C ARG A 19 20.34 3.25 -32.91
N LEU A 20 19.60 3.01 -31.82
CA LEU A 20 18.51 2.01 -31.80
C LEU A 20 17.25 2.53 -32.51
N GLY A 21 17.08 3.85 -32.51
CA GLY A 21 15.87 4.51 -32.99
C GLY A 21 14.78 4.60 -31.91
N PRO A 22 13.94 5.65 -31.96
CA PRO A 22 12.94 5.93 -30.93
C PRO A 22 11.85 4.85 -30.82
N ASP A 23 11.45 4.22 -31.94
CA ASP A 23 10.39 3.21 -31.94
C ASP A 23 10.86 1.87 -31.35
N ALA A 24 12.06 1.42 -31.71
CA ALA A 24 12.65 0.22 -31.11
C ALA A 24 12.93 0.43 -29.62
N SER A 25 13.46 1.60 -29.24
CA SER A 25 13.66 1.96 -27.84
C SER A 25 12.34 1.90 -27.06
N ALA A 26 11.26 2.45 -27.62
CA ALA A 26 9.95 2.44 -26.99
C ALA A 26 9.39 1.03 -26.76
N ILE A 27 9.56 0.14 -27.73
CA ILE A 27 9.15 -1.27 -27.61
C ILE A 27 9.94 -1.97 -26.50
N VAL A 28 11.25 -1.75 -26.42
CA VAL A 28 12.07 -2.36 -25.37
C VAL A 28 11.64 -1.87 -24.00
N PHE A 29 11.48 -0.55 -23.80
CA PHE A 29 11.03 0.00 -22.51
C PHE A 29 9.63 -0.48 -22.11
N ALA A 30 8.70 -0.63 -23.07
CA ALA A 30 7.38 -1.20 -22.79
C ALA A 30 7.45 -2.68 -22.35
N ALA A 31 8.46 -3.41 -22.83
CA ALA A 31 8.67 -4.81 -22.50
C ALA A 31 9.38 -5.05 -21.14
N LEU A 32 10.02 -4.05 -20.53
CA LEU A 32 10.68 -4.19 -19.23
C LEU A 32 9.63 -4.42 -18.13
N ARG A 33 9.79 -5.52 -17.38
CA ARG A 33 8.85 -5.93 -16.32
C ARG A 33 9.51 -6.19 -14.98
N ASP A 34 10.78 -6.59 -14.97
CA ASP A 34 11.52 -6.89 -13.75
C ASP A 34 12.25 -5.64 -13.24
N PRO A 35 12.37 -5.41 -11.91
CA PRO A 35 13.00 -4.20 -11.40
C PRO A 35 14.49 -4.18 -11.74
N ALA A 36 15.11 -5.36 -11.82
CA ALA A 36 16.48 -5.50 -12.25
C ALA A 36 16.63 -5.23 -13.76
N ASP A 37 15.59 -5.44 -14.59
CA ASP A 37 15.60 -5.01 -16.00
C ASP A 37 15.65 -3.49 -16.12
N LEU A 38 14.90 -2.76 -15.28
CA LEU A 38 14.97 -1.29 -15.25
C LEU A 38 16.35 -0.80 -14.80
N ALA A 39 16.93 -1.44 -13.78
CA ALA A 39 18.29 -1.12 -13.31
C ALA A 39 19.33 -1.39 -14.40
N ARG A 40 19.23 -2.53 -15.11
CA ARG A 40 20.08 -2.87 -16.25
C ARG A 40 19.92 -1.86 -17.39
N ALA A 41 18.68 -1.52 -17.74
CA ALA A 41 18.37 -0.51 -18.75
C ALA A 41 19.01 0.85 -18.41
N ALA A 42 18.90 1.29 -17.15
CA ALA A 42 19.52 2.52 -16.67
C ALA A 42 21.06 2.48 -16.65
N ALA A 43 21.68 1.31 -16.77
CA ALA A 43 23.13 1.16 -16.87
C ALA A 43 23.65 1.22 -18.33
N VAL A 44 22.78 1.04 -19.33
CA VAL A 44 23.16 0.97 -20.76
C VAL A 44 23.78 2.26 -21.27
N SER A 45 23.13 3.40 -21.02
CA SER A 45 23.62 4.72 -21.41
C SER A 45 23.01 5.82 -20.54
N ARG A 46 23.57 7.04 -20.60
CA ARG A 46 23.01 8.20 -19.90
C ARG A 46 21.58 8.51 -20.37
N SER A 47 21.33 8.42 -21.67
CA SER A 47 19.99 8.67 -22.23
C SER A 47 18.97 7.59 -21.84
N TRP A 48 19.38 6.32 -21.77
CA TRP A 48 18.50 5.26 -21.26
C TRP A 48 18.16 5.48 -19.78
N ARG A 49 19.15 5.86 -18.96
CA ARG A 49 18.90 6.25 -17.56
C ARG A 49 17.90 7.38 -17.47
N THR A 50 18.03 8.41 -18.31
CA THR A 50 17.07 9.51 -18.33
C THR A 50 15.68 9.04 -18.74
N LEU A 51 15.54 8.18 -19.76
CA LEU A 51 14.25 7.64 -20.16
C LEU A 51 13.60 6.80 -19.04
N VAL A 52 14.40 5.99 -18.33
CA VAL A 52 13.91 5.23 -17.16
C VAL A 52 13.36 6.18 -16.09
N MET A 53 14.03 7.30 -15.83
CA MET A 53 13.61 8.30 -14.84
C MET A 53 12.45 9.18 -15.31
N ALA A 54 12.43 9.57 -16.58
CA ALA A 54 11.42 10.49 -17.14
C ALA A 54 10.06 9.81 -17.34
N VAL A 55 10.04 8.51 -17.66
CA VAL A 55 8.81 7.80 -18.09
C VAL A 55 8.12 7.10 -16.91
N HIS A 56 8.49 7.42 -15.66
CA HIS A 56 7.85 6.87 -14.45
C HIS A 56 7.77 5.34 -14.43
N LEU A 57 8.74 4.65 -15.03
CA LEU A 57 8.67 3.21 -15.26
C LEU A 57 8.58 2.42 -13.94
N SER A 58 9.18 2.92 -12.87
CA SER A 58 9.10 2.29 -11.54
C SER A 58 7.71 2.40 -10.93
N LYS A 59 7.00 3.50 -11.16
CA LYS A 59 5.60 3.67 -10.75
C LYS A 59 4.69 2.73 -11.52
N ILE A 60 4.87 2.64 -12.85
CA ILE A 60 4.14 1.70 -13.71
C ILE A 60 4.38 0.26 -13.24
N GLN A 61 5.62 -0.07 -12.86
CA GLN A 61 5.95 -1.39 -12.34
C GLN A 61 5.28 -1.68 -11.00
N CYS A 62 5.33 -0.75 -10.04
CA CYS A 62 4.61 -0.87 -8.78
C CYS A 62 3.13 -1.21 -9.04
N LEU A 63 2.49 -0.45 -9.92
CA LEU A 63 1.06 -0.61 -10.21
C LEU A 63 0.72 -1.97 -10.85
N ARG A 64 1.64 -2.54 -11.64
CA ARG A 64 1.48 -3.87 -12.23
C ARG A 64 1.54 -4.97 -11.17
N LEU A 65 2.41 -4.81 -10.18
CA LEU A 65 2.60 -5.79 -9.10
C LEU A 65 1.53 -5.65 -8.00
N PHE A 66 1.21 -4.40 -7.66
CA PHE A 66 0.32 -4.02 -6.56
C PHE A 66 -0.58 -2.87 -7.02
N PRO A 67 -1.77 -3.19 -7.56
CA PRO A 67 -2.73 -2.19 -8.05
C PRO A 67 -3.13 -1.17 -6.97
N GLU A 68 -3.06 -1.53 -5.70
CA GLU A 68 -3.39 -0.66 -4.56
C GLU A 68 -2.57 0.64 -4.55
N VAL A 69 -1.36 0.62 -5.12
CA VAL A 69 -0.48 1.80 -5.26
C VAL A 69 -1.14 2.95 -6.03
N SER A 70 -2.20 2.70 -6.82
CA SER A 70 -2.92 3.74 -7.54
C SER A 70 -3.61 4.78 -6.64
N CYS A 71 -3.79 4.47 -5.35
CA CYS A 71 -4.41 5.38 -4.41
C CYS A 71 -3.53 6.60 -4.08
N PHE A 72 -2.21 6.51 -4.29
CA PHE A 72 -1.30 7.61 -3.96
C PHE A 72 -1.49 8.78 -4.92
N THR A 73 -1.80 9.94 -4.38
CA THR A 73 -2.01 11.17 -5.15
C THR A 73 -0.71 11.94 -5.36
N ARG A 74 0.16 11.95 -4.35
CA ARG A 74 1.48 12.57 -4.40
C ARG A 74 2.47 11.89 -3.46
N ILE A 75 3.74 12.25 -3.62
CA ILE A 75 4.82 11.86 -2.72
C ILE A 75 5.17 13.06 -1.83
N GLU A 76 5.29 12.81 -0.53
CA GLU A 76 5.70 13.81 0.46
C GLU A 76 7.02 13.42 1.11
N GLN A 77 7.96 14.36 1.08
CA GLN A 77 9.19 14.25 1.86
C GLN A 77 8.89 14.64 3.30
N SER A 78 9.06 13.71 4.23
CA SER A 78 9.00 14.06 5.65
C SER A 78 10.36 14.61 6.08
N ALA A 79 10.40 15.88 6.48
CA ALA A 79 11.63 16.49 6.98
C ALA A 79 11.98 15.88 8.34
N THR A 80 13.14 15.20 8.44
CA THR A 80 13.85 15.15 9.72
C THR A 80 14.13 16.59 10.13
N SER A 81 13.72 16.96 11.34
CA SER A 81 13.90 18.31 11.91
C SER A 81 15.37 18.70 11.97
N ALA A 82 15.93 19.19 10.87
CA ALA A 82 17.19 19.91 10.79
C ALA A 82 17.29 20.62 9.43
N SER A 83 17.57 21.92 9.48
CA SER A 83 17.92 22.83 8.37
C SER A 83 16.79 23.32 7.44
N SER A 84 15.93 24.20 7.99
CA SER A 84 15.36 25.30 7.20
C SER A 84 16.45 26.36 6.98
N SER A 85 17.12 26.33 5.83
CA SER A 85 17.89 27.49 5.33
C SER A 85 17.11 28.14 4.19
N ASN A 86 16.42 29.24 4.49
CA ASN A 86 15.86 30.14 3.50
C ASN A 86 17.00 30.81 2.73
N ASN A 87 17.16 30.49 1.45
CA ASN A 87 17.85 31.38 0.51
C ASN A 87 16.84 31.81 -0.56
N GLY A 88 16.53 33.11 -0.56
CA GLY A 88 15.68 33.75 -1.55
C GLY A 88 16.28 33.63 -2.95
N VAL A 89 15.43 33.33 -3.93
CA VAL A 89 15.81 33.26 -5.34
C VAL A 89 15.28 34.53 -6.02
N ASN A 90 16.17 35.25 -6.68
CA ASN A 90 15.88 36.42 -7.50
C ASN A 90 15.12 36.01 -8.79
N GLU A 91 14.14 36.83 -9.19
CA GLU A 91 13.09 36.58 -10.18
C GLU A 91 13.48 36.68 -11.68
N GLU A 92 14.66 36.22 -12.11
CA GLU A 92 15.06 36.37 -13.54
C GLU A 92 15.35 35.07 -14.33
N ASP A 93 15.06 33.87 -13.78
CA ASP A 93 15.32 32.59 -14.49
C ASP A 93 14.15 31.58 -14.45
N ALA A 94 12.91 32.07 -14.63
CA ALA A 94 11.68 31.29 -14.43
C ALA A 94 11.47 30.10 -15.40
N GLY A 95 12.04 30.14 -16.61
CA GLY A 95 11.87 29.06 -17.60
C GLY A 95 12.83 27.88 -17.40
N SER A 96 14.06 28.15 -16.96
CA SER A 96 15.09 27.12 -16.70
C SER A 96 14.88 26.44 -15.34
N THR A 97 14.41 27.20 -14.34
CA THR A 97 14.07 26.69 -13.00
C THR A 97 12.87 25.76 -13.01
N ALA A 98 11.77 26.07 -13.72
CA ALA A 98 10.58 25.22 -13.75
C ALA A 98 10.83 23.81 -14.33
N THR A 99 11.70 23.72 -15.33
CA THR A 99 12.10 22.45 -15.94
C THR A 99 13.11 21.69 -15.08
N ALA A 100 13.94 22.40 -14.29
CA ALA A 100 14.84 21.80 -13.33
C ALA A 100 14.10 21.24 -12.11
N THR A 101 13.12 21.97 -11.58
CA THR A 101 12.26 21.51 -10.47
C THR A 101 11.39 20.33 -10.87
N ALA A 102 10.83 20.34 -12.09
CA ALA A 102 10.09 19.20 -12.63
C ALA A 102 10.98 17.94 -12.71
N TRP A 103 12.20 18.07 -13.22
CA TRP A 103 13.14 16.96 -13.34
C TRP A 103 13.55 16.36 -11.98
N GLU A 104 13.83 17.20 -10.98
CA GLU A 104 14.12 16.72 -9.62
C GLU A 104 12.91 16.02 -8.98
N ASN A 105 11.69 16.47 -9.26
CA ASN A 105 10.49 15.75 -8.84
C ASN A 105 10.37 14.37 -9.51
N HIS A 106 10.66 14.25 -10.82
CA HIS A 106 10.64 12.95 -11.51
C HIS A 106 11.68 11.98 -10.93
N LYS A 107 12.90 12.47 -10.66
CA LYS A 107 13.95 11.68 -10.00
C LYS A 107 13.50 11.16 -8.63
N ARG A 108 12.93 12.06 -7.82
CA ARG A 108 12.41 11.73 -6.49
C ARG A 108 11.31 10.67 -6.58
N GLU A 109 10.33 10.87 -7.47
CA GLU A 109 9.26 9.89 -7.67
C GLU A 109 9.79 8.54 -8.09
N GLN A 110 10.64 8.50 -9.11
CA GLN A 110 11.28 7.28 -9.58
C GLN A 110 12.01 6.55 -8.44
N TRP A 111 12.79 7.28 -7.64
CA TRP A 111 13.57 6.71 -6.54
C TRP A 111 12.68 6.13 -5.43
N VAL A 112 11.64 6.87 -5.02
CA VAL A 112 10.70 6.42 -4.00
C VAL A 112 9.92 5.19 -4.47
N TYR A 113 9.44 5.17 -5.71
CA TYR A 113 8.77 3.98 -6.26
C TYR A 113 9.72 2.80 -6.41
N MET A 114 10.98 3.00 -6.81
CA MET A 114 11.98 1.92 -6.80
C MET A 114 12.19 1.36 -5.39
N ARG A 115 12.25 2.22 -4.38
CA ARG A 115 12.38 1.78 -2.99
C ARG A 115 11.16 0.99 -2.53
N LEU A 116 9.97 1.43 -2.92
CA LEU A 116 8.72 0.72 -2.65
C LEU A 116 8.71 -0.66 -3.32
N VAL A 117 9.03 -0.76 -4.62
CA VAL A 117 9.17 -2.05 -5.32
C VAL A 117 10.18 -2.94 -4.60
N HIS A 118 11.34 -2.40 -4.27
CA HIS A 118 12.38 -3.14 -3.56
C HIS A 118 11.87 -3.67 -2.23
N ALA A 119 11.22 -2.84 -1.40
CA ALA A 119 10.65 -3.23 -0.12
C ALA A 119 9.58 -4.33 -0.26
N LEU A 120 8.76 -4.27 -1.30
CA LEU A 120 7.70 -5.24 -1.58
C LEU A 120 8.22 -6.58 -2.12
N LEU A 121 9.40 -6.58 -2.74
CA LEU A 121 10.04 -7.77 -3.32
C LEU A 121 11.17 -8.33 -2.45
N SER A 122 11.59 -7.61 -1.41
CA SER A 122 12.59 -8.06 -0.45
C SER A 122 12.12 -9.31 0.32
N ASP A 123 13.08 -10.03 0.91
CA ASP A 123 12.80 -11.24 1.68
C ASP A 123 11.77 -10.98 2.78
N ARG A 124 10.73 -11.81 2.77
CA ARG A 124 9.54 -11.63 3.60
C ARG A 124 9.80 -12.17 5.00
N THR A 125 9.72 -11.30 5.99
CA THR A 125 9.53 -11.72 7.37
C THR A 125 8.04 -11.87 7.63
N TRP A 126 7.57 -13.11 7.59
CA TRP A 126 6.18 -13.45 7.85
C TRP A 126 5.89 -13.31 9.36
N LYS A 127 5.03 -12.36 9.75
CA LYS A 127 4.66 -12.16 11.15
C LYS A 127 3.24 -11.64 11.32
N GLY A 128 2.76 -11.65 12.56
CA GLY A 128 1.51 -10.99 12.94
C GLY A 128 1.62 -9.47 12.78
N CYS A 129 0.69 -8.88 12.02
CA CYS A 129 0.68 -7.45 11.69
C CYS A 129 -0.22 -6.62 12.59
N ILE A 130 -1.14 -7.23 13.35
CA ILE A 130 -2.03 -6.48 14.26
C ILE A 130 -1.21 -5.86 15.39
N ALA A 131 -1.34 -4.56 15.58
CA ALA A 131 -0.70 -3.81 16.66
C ALA A 131 -1.68 -3.42 17.77
N ALA A 132 -2.91 -3.05 17.41
CA ALA A 132 -3.93 -2.63 18.37
C ALA A 132 -5.35 -2.82 17.84
N CYS A 133 -6.32 -2.81 18.75
CA CYS A 133 -7.74 -2.82 18.43
C CYS A 133 -8.27 -1.39 18.29
N ILE A 134 -9.12 -1.15 17.28
CA ILE A 134 -9.82 0.13 17.11
C ILE A 134 -11.26 0.02 17.62
N GLY A 135 -11.95 -1.08 17.34
CA GLY A 135 -13.28 -1.32 17.88
C GLY A 135 -14.02 -2.46 17.20
N ALA A 136 -15.16 -2.84 17.78
CA ALA A 136 -16.12 -3.78 17.22
C ALA A 136 -17.42 -3.03 16.83
N SER A 137 -18.17 -3.57 15.88
CA SER A 137 -19.50 -3.05 15.53
C SER A 137 -20.48 -3.07 16.70
N SER A 138 -20.38 -4.10 17.53
CA SER A 138 -21.08 -4.22 18.81
C SER A 138 -20.32 -5.18 19.72
N THR A 139 -20.60 -5.09 21.01
CA THR A 139 -20.13 -6.06 22.01
C THR A 139 -21.25 -6.31 23.02
N ASP A 140 -21.44 -7.57 23.44
CA ASP A 140 -22.52 -7.94 24.37
C ASP A 140 -22.24 -7.45 25.80
N ASN A 141 -21.11 -7.89 26.38
CA ASN A 141 -20.70 -7.48 27.73
C ASN A 141 -19.29 -6.87 27.71
N PHE A 142 -19.20 -5.57 27.40
CA PHE A 142 -17.94 -4.84 27.42
C PHE A 142 -17.61 -4.36 28.86
N PRO A 143 -16.34 -4.46 29.32
CA PRO A 143 -15.14 -4.86 28.57
C PRO A 143 -14.83 -6.36 28.57
N GLU A 144 -15.56 -7.18 29.33
CA GLU A 144 -15.18 -8.58 29.56
C GLU A 144 -15.14 -9.42 28.29
N GLU A 145 -16.01 -9.12 27.33
CA GLU A 145 -16.12 -9.78 26.01
C GLU A 145 -15.67 -8.86 24.87
N GLY A 146 -14.75 -7.94 25.16
CA GLY A 146 -14.25 -6.94 24.22
C GLY A 146 -13.33 -7.50 23.14
N ILE A 147 -13.17 -6.73 22.07
CA ILE A 147 -12.27 -7.04 20.93
C ILE A 147 -10.82 -7.34 21.36
N GLN A 148 -10.33 -6.78 22.48
CA GLN A 148 -8.94 -6.99 22.91
C GLN A 148 -8.64 -8.47 23.19
N ASN A 149 -9.66 -9.25 23.56
CA ASN A 149 -9.55 -10.68 23.82
C ASN A 149 -9.14 -11.49 22.59
N THR A 150 -9.32 -10.94 21.39
CA THR A 150 -8.97 -11.63 20.13
C THR A 150 -7.47 -11.58 19.79
N LEU A 151 -6.68 -10.76 20.48
CA LEU A 151 -5.28 -10.51 20.11
C LEU A 151 -4.32 -11.63 20.49
N VAL A 152 -4.60 -12.32 21.60
CA VAL A 152 -3.76 -13.39 22.13
C VAL A 152 -4.56 -14.69 22.04
N PRO A 153 -4.02 -15.75 21.41
CA PRO A 153 -4.69 -17.04 21.45
C PRO A 153 -4.76 -17.50 22.91
N GLY A 154 -5.96 -17.80 23.40
CA GLY A 154 -6.14 -18.28 24.77
C GLY A 154 -5.36 -19.59 25.00
N ASP A 155 -4.53 -19.63 26.05
CA ASP A 155 -3.95 -20.87 26.53
C ASP A 155 -5.04 -21.69 27.24
N HIS A 156 -5.24 -22.95 26.82
CA HIS A 156 -6.19 -23.89 27.44
C HIS A 156 -5.89 -24.22 28.93
N MET A 157 -4.93 -23.54 29.56
CA MET A 157 -4.44 -23.82 30.91
C MET A 157 -5.11 -22.96 32.00
N ASN A 158 -5.82 -21.88 31.65
CA ASN A 158 -6.58 -21.06 32.61
C ASN A 158 -8.07 -21.04 32.24
N ASP A 159 -8.93 -21.21 33.24
CA ASP A 159 -10.38 -21.50 33.19
C ASP A 159 -11.31 -20.45 32.53
N MET A 160 -10.77 -19.49 31.77
CA MET A 160 -11.56 -18.51 31.04
C MET A 160 -10.86 -18.18 29.72
N GLU A 161 -11.23 -18.91 28.66
CA GLU A 161 -10.82 -18.54 27.31
C GLU A 161 -11.38 -17.14 27.01
N SER A 162 -10.51 -16.15 26.81
CA SER A 162 -10.90 -14.81 26.42
C SER A 162 -11.45 -14.82 25.00
N TYR A 163 -12.62 -14.21 24.77
CA TYR A 163 -13.23 -14.05 23.46
C TYR A 163 -13.86 -12.67 23.31
N TRP A 164 -14.05 -12.25 22.06
CA TRP A 164 -15.01 -11.20 21.74
C TRP A 164 -16.39 -11.80 21.48
N SER A 165 -17.45 -11.13 21.92
CA SER A 165 -18.84 -11.48 21.64
C SER A 165 -19.60 -10.30 21.06
N SER A 166 -20.27 -10.49 19.93
CA SER A 166 -21.18 -9.49 19.37
C SER A 166 -22.41 -9.29 20.25
N GLY A 167 -23.09 -8.15 20.13
CA GLY A 167 -24.46 -8.03 20.61
C GLY A 167 -25.41 -9.02 19.92
N GLY A 168 -26.41 -9.49 20.67
CA GLY A 168 -27.44 -10.41 20.17
C GLY A 168 -28.30 -9.79 19.07
N GLN A 169 -28.65 -10.58 18.05
CA GLN A 169 -29.53 -10.15 16.95
C GLN A 169 -30.62 -11.18 16.64
N GLU A 170 -31.83 -10.72 16.34
CA GLU A 170 -32.91 -11.59 15.87
C GLU A 170 -32.69 -12.05 14.43
N ASP A 171 -32.24 -11.13 13.56
CA ASP A 171 -31.96 -11.42 12.16
C ASP A 171 -30.52 -11.97 11.99
N PRO A 172 -30.35 -13.23 11.54
CA PRO A 172 -29.02 -13.80 11.30
C PRO A 172 -28.28 -13.16 10.12
N GLY A 173 -28.96 -12.33 9.31
CA GLY A 173 -28.38 -11.59 8.19
C GLY A 173 -27.58 -10.35 8.60
N VAL A 174 -27.77 -9.84 9.82
CA VAL A 174 -27.05 -8.65 10.31
C VAL A 174 -25.58 -8.98 10.55
N PRO A 175 -24.64 -8.34 9.82
CA PRO A 175 -23.21 -8.61 9.95
C PRO A 175 -22.63 -8.01 11.22
N GLU A 176 -21.49 -8.53 11.63
CA GLU A 176 -20.62 -7.92 12.65
C GLU A 176 -19.23 -7.73 12.07
N PHE A 177 -18.43 -6.87 12.69
CA PHE A 177 -17.07 -6.66 12.26
C PHE A 177 -16.16 -6.16 13.37
N LEU A 178 -14.88 -6.44 13.19
CA LEU A 178 -13.79 -6.05 14.07
C LEU A 178 -12.79 -5.21 13.27
N VAL A 179 -12.38 -4.07 13.82
CA VAL A 179 -11.45 -3.14 13.16
C VAL A 179 -10.15 -3.08 13.96
N TYR A 180 -9.03 -3.31 13.28
CA TYR A 180 -7.70 -3.33 13.88
C TYR A 180 -6.74 -2.36 13.21
N LYS A 181 -5.81 -1.84 14.02
CA LYS A 181 -4.64 -1.09 13.57
C LYS A 181 -3.48 -2.05 13.36
N LEU A 182 -2.79 -1.93 12.22
CA LEU A 182 -1.60 -2.69 11.89
C LEU A 182 -0.33 -2.00 12.42
N CYS A 183 0.77 -2.73 12.50
CA CYS A 183 2.06 -2.26 13.01
C CYS A 183 2.82 -1.31 12.06
N SER A 184 2.34 -1.15 10.83
CA SER A 184 2.86 -0.19 9.85
C SER A 184 1.72 0.31 8.96
N ASP A 185 1.83 1.55 8.49
CA ASP A 185 0.91 2.13 7.52
C ASP A 185 0.93 1.36 6.19
N LEU A 186 2.04 0.69 5.90
CA LEU A 186 2.22 -0.13 4.71
C LEU A 186 2.50 -1.58 5.13
N CYS A 187 1.55 -2.46 4.90
CA CYS A 187 1.71 -3.89 5.19
C CYS A 187 1.33 -4.72 3.96
N LEU A 188 2.20 -5.64 3.55
CA LEU A 188 1.88 -6.62 2.54
C LEU A 188 1.25 -7.84 3.20
N ILE A 189 -0.05 -8.04 3.02
CA ILE A 189 -0.84 -9.06 3.73
C ILE A 189 -1.07 -10.27 2.82
N ASP A 190 -0.87 -11.46 3.37
CA ASP A 190 -0.99 -12.72 2.65
C ASP A 190 -2.18 -13.56 3.16
N GLU A 191 -2.43 -13.55 4.47
CA GLU A 191 -3.37 -14.44 5.12
C GLU A 191 -4.00 -13.80 6.37
N ILE A 192 -5.26 -14.14 6.63
CA ILE A 192 -5.96 -13.83 7.87
C ILE A 192 -6.30 -15.16 8.53
N ARG A 193 -6.04 -15.31 9.83
CA ARG A 193 -6.46 -16.46 10.60
C ARG A 193 -7.49 -16.04 11.63
N ILE A 194 -8.54 -16.84 11.78
CA ILE A 194 -9.61 -16.57 12.74
C ILE A 194 -10.00 -17.86 13.41
N GLN A 195 -10.17 -17.79 14.73
CA GLN A 195 -10.69 -18.88 15.54
C GLN A 195 -12.05 -18.44 16.11
N PRO A 196 -13.17 -19.09 15.71
CA PRO A 196 -14.44 -18.86 16.38
C PRO A 196 -14.36 -19.38 17.82
N PHE A 197 -15.13 -18.78 18.72
CA PHE A 197 -15.18 -19.21 20.10
C PHE A 197 -16.14 -20.40 20.27
N ARG A 198 -15.73 -21.35 21.11
CA ARG A 198 -16.51 -22.50 21.49
C ARG A 198 -16.95 -22.35 22.94
N ALA A 199 -18.25 -22.25 23.18
CA ALA A 199 -18.78 -22.08 24.52
C ALA A 199 -18.78 -23.40 25.30
N TYR A 200 -17.62 -23.78 25.85
CA TYR A 200 -17.44 -25.03 26.60
C TYR A 200 -18.37 -25.15 27.82
N GLN A 201 -18.82 -24.03 28.38
CA GLN A 201 -19.70 -24.01 29.53
C GLN A 201 -21.18 -24.27 29.17
N GLN A 202 -21.55 -24.25 27.89
CA GLN A 202 -22.92 -24.50 27.43
C GLN A 202 -23.13 -25.96 26.98
N PRO A 203 -24.35 -26.53 27.16
CA PRO A 203 -24.68 -27.87 26.68
C PRO A 203 -24.40 -28.03 25.18
N GLY A 204 -23.67 -29.09 24.80
CA GLY A 204 -23.29 -29.36 23.41
C GLY A 204 -22.09 -28.56 22.91
N HIS A 205 -21.54 -27.65 23.72
CA HIS A 205 -20.38 -26.82 23.41
C HIS A 205 -20.49 -26.12 22.05
N PRO A 206 -21.55 -25.31 21.84
CA PRO A 206 -21.83 -24.68 20.57
C PRO A 206 -20.71 -23.72 20.17
N ILE A 207 -20.55 -23.54 18.85
CA ILE A 207 -19.55 -22.65 18.26
C ILE A 207 -20.29 -21.47 17.62
N TYR A 208 -20.05 -20.28 18.16
CA TYR A 208 -20.68 -19.04 17.73
C TYR A 208 -19.91 -18.43 16.55
N SER A 209 -19.95 -19.11 15.40
CA SER A 209 -19.27 -18.67 14.19
C SER A 209 -20.21 -17.96 13.20
N ALA A 210 -19.61 -17.35 12.19
CA ALA A 210 -20.30 -16.84 11.01
C ALA A 210 -20.29 -17.87 9.86
N ARG A 211 -21.12 -17.66 8.84
CA ARG A 211 -21.09 -18.43 7.58
C ARG A 211 -19.97 -17.97 6.65
N TYR A 212 -19.72 -16.67 6.63
CA TYR A 212 -18.72 -16.07 5.76
C TYR A 212 -17.91 -15.01 6.49
N VAL A 213 -16.66 -14.85 6.04
CA VAL A 213 -15.75 -13.79 6.44
C VAL A 213 -15.38 -12.96 5.22
N ARG A 214 -15.34 -11.65 5.38
CA ARG A 214 -14.84 -10.70 4.38
C ARG A 214 -13.82 -9.79 5.04
N VAL A 215 -12.74 -9.47 4.33
CA VAL A 215 -11.66 -8.63 4.86
C VAL A 215 -11.49 -7.41 3.98
N SER A 216 -11.41 -6.25 4.60
CA SER A 216 -11.15 -4.97 3.93
C SER A 216 -9.89 -4.32 4.49
N PHE A 217 -9.08 -3.72 3.61
CA PHE A 217 -7.87 -2.96 3.97
C PHE A 217 -8.04 -1.50 3.56
N GLY A 218 -7.63 -0.60 4.44
CA GLY A 218 -7.89 0.82 4.24
C GLY A 218 -7.02 1.75 5.07
N CYS A 219 -7.26 3.03 4.84
CA CYS A 219 -6.61 4.14 5.50
C CYS A 219 -7.65 4.96 6.28
N PRO A 220 -7.40 5.33 7.53
CA PRO A 220 -8.29 6.23 8.27
C PRO A 220 -8.19 7.64 7.66
N LYS A 221 -9.32 8.34 7.53
CA LYS A 221 -9.36 9.71 6.99
C LYS A 221 -8.67 10.71 7.90
N LEU A 222 -8.63 10.43 9.20
CA LEU A 222 -7.89 11.18 10.20
C LEU A 222 -6.79 10.29 10.81
N PRO A 223 -5.59 10.83 11.08
CA PRO A 223 -4.53 10.05 11.72
C PRO A 223 -4.99 9.52 13.09
N LEU A 224 -4.90 8.20 13.28
CA LEU A 224 -5.27 7.54 14.53
C LEU A 224 -4.27 7.86 15.65
N ARG A 225 -4.78 8.36 16.76
CA ARG A 225 -4.06 8.63 17.99
C ARG A 225 -4.22 7.48 19.01
N LEU A 226 -3.64 7.64 20.20
CA LEU A 226 -3.70 6.61 21.23
C LEU A 226 -5.10 6.57 21.88
N GLU A 227 -5.70 7.75 22.05
CA GLU A 227 -7.07 7.96 22.53
C GLU A 227 -8.15 7.43 21.58
N ASP A 228 -7.79 7.14 20.32
CA ASP A 228 -8.67 6.56 19.31
C ASP A 228 -8.70 5.02 19.36
N LEU A 229 -7.82 4.39 20.15
CA LEU A 229 -7.84 2.95 20.36
C LEU A 229 -8.94 2.57 21.34
N VAL A 230 -9.50 1.37 21.17
CA VAL A 230 -10.66 0.91 21.94
C VAL A 230 -10.43 0.98 23.46
N SER A 231 -11.40 1.57 24.15
CA SER A 231 -11.52 1.74 25.60
C SER A 231 -13.00 1.76 25.99
N GLU A 232 -13.29 1.73 27.29
CA GLU A 232 -14.67 1.81 27.81
C GLU A 232 -15.41 3.08 27.37
N GLU A 233 -14.70 4.17 27.11
CA GLU A 233 -15.32 5.45 26.75
C GLU A 233 -15.61 5.60 25.25
N ASN A 234 -14.91 4.85 24.40
CA ASN A 234 -14.89 5.06 22.95
C ASN A 234 -15.24 3.83 22.10
N GLU A 235 -15.67 2.73 22.74
CA GLU A 235 -16.02 1.51 22.03
C GLU A 235 -17.04 1.78 20.91
N GLY A 236 -16.75 1.25 19.72
CA GLY A 236 -17.64 1.37 18.56
C GLY A 236 -17.61 2.73 17.86
N GLN A 237 -17.13 3.81 18.49
CA GLN A 237 -17.24 5.17 17.96
C GLN A 237 -16.52 5.38 16.63
N LEU A 238 -15.36 4.74 16.44
CA LEU A 238 -14.56 4.89 15.22
C LEU A 238 -14.86 3.84 14.16
N THR A 239 -15.81 2.93 14.40
CA THR A 239 -16.01 1.76 13.54
C THR A 239 -16.85 2.05 12.28
N ALA A 240 -17.43 3.24 12.16
CA ALA A 240 -18.21 3.65 10.99
C ALA A 240 -17.36 3.65 9.72
N ASP A 241 -17.90 3.09 8.62
CA ASP A 241 -17.18 2.99 7.34
C ASP A 241 -16.77 4.35 6.78
N ASP A 242 -17.54 5.41 7.07
CA ASP A 242 -17.24 6.78 6.65
C ASP A 242 -15.96 7.36 7.26
N ASN A 243 -15.40 6.73 8.31
CA ASN A 243 -14.13 7.15 8.89
C ASN A 243 -12.91 6.68 8.05
N TYR A 244 -13.12 5.82 7.06
CA TYR A 244 -12.04 5.15 6.34
C TYR A 244 -12.14 5.30 4.82
N ILE A 245 -11.01 5.10 4.16
CA ILE A 245 -10.86 4.96 2.71
C ILE A 245 -10.44 3.51 2.45
N TRP A 246 -11.41 2.67 2.08
CA TRP A 246 -11.17 1.25 1.79
C TRP A 246 -10.64 1.08 0.36
N MET A 247 -9.44 0.50 0.23
CA MET A 247 -8.78 0.29 -1.08
C MET A 247 -8.90 -1.13 -1.59
N TYR A 248 -9.10 -2.08 -0.68
CA TYR A 248 -9.29 -3.48 -1.01
C TYR A 248 -10.39 -4.06 -0.15
N THR A 249 -11.20 -4.92 -0.75
CA THR A 249 -12.17 -5.76 -0.07
C THR A 249 -12.15 -7.13 -0.74
N SER A 250 -11.97 -8.18 0.06
CA SER A 250 -11.90 -9.56 -0.42
C SER A 250 -13.26 -10.06 -0.91
N SER A 251 -13.25 -11.17 -1.65
CA SER A 251 -14.44 -12.02 -1.77
C SER A 251 -14.82 -12.58 -0.39
N GLU A 252 -16.04 -13.10 -0.28
CA GLU A 252 -16.47 -13.83 0.91
C GLU A 252 -15.76 -15.19 0.99
N PHE A 253 -15.12 -15.45 2.12
CA PHE A 253 -14.57 -16.76 2.45
C PHE A 253 -15.57 -17.54 3.29
N PRO A 254 -15.85 -18.82 2.97
CA PRO A 254 -16.68 -19.64 3.83
C PRO A 254 -15.96 -19.93 5.15
N MET A 255 -16.67 -19.76 6.27
CA MET A 255 -16.18 -20.05 7.60
C MET A 255 -16.84 -21.32 8.13
N LEU A 256 -16.03 -22.24 8.61
CA LEU A 256 -16.46 -23.50 9.22
C LEU A 256 -16.69 -23.30 10.73
N GLN A 257 -17.56 -24.11 11.32
CA GLN A 257 -17.78 -24.13 12.77
C GLN A 257 -16.75 -25.06 13.43
N ASN A 258 -15.46 -24.70 13.39
CA ASN A 258 -14.37 -25.56 13.88
C ASN A 258 -13.30 -24.73 14.64
N VAL A 259 -12.03 -25.16 14.56
CA VAL A 259 -10.88 -24.53 15.23
C VAL A 259 -10.35 -23.31 14.45
N LEU A 260 -9.10 -22.89 14.72
CA LEU A 260 -8.39 -21.86 13.97
C LEU A 260 -8.40 -22.16 12.45
N GLN A 261 -8.89 -21.21 11.67
CA GLN A 261 -9.00 -21.29 10.22
C GLN A 261 -8.10 -20.28 9.53
N SER A 262 -7.57 -20.67 8.37
CA SER A 262 -6.71 -19.86 7.52
C SER A 262 -7.44 -19.38 6.28
N PHE A 263 -7.56 -18.06 6.13
CA PHE A 263 -8.16 -17.36 5.00
C PHE A 263 -7.05 -16.71 4.17
N LYS A 264 -6.55 -17.44 3.17
CA LYS A 264 -5.48 -16.96 2.29
C LYS A 264 -6.05 -16.07 1.19
N LEU A 265 -5.43 -14.92 0.98
CA LEU A 265 -5.78 -14.04 -0.12
C LEU A 265 -5.30 -14.67 -1.44
N PRO A 266 -6.01 -14.48 -2.57
CA PRO A 266 -5.61 -15.03 -3.87
C PRO A 266 -4.23 -14.55 -4.34
N ARG A 267 -3.83 -13.36 -3.89
CA ARG A 267 -2.50 -12.78 -4.03
C ARG A 267 -2.17 -11.98 -2.76
N PRO A 268 -0.89 -11.70 -2.48
CA PRO A 268 -0.52 -10.72 -1.46
C PRO A 268 -1.13 -9.35 -1.80
N VAL A 269 -1.69 -8.68 -0.79
CA VAL A 269 -2.37 -7.39 -0.93
C VAL A 269 -1.64 -6.33 -0.11
N LEU A 270 -1.28 -5.21 -0.75
CA LEU A 270 -0.68 -4.08 -0.05
C LEU A 270 -1.78 -3.29 0.69
N CYS A 271 -1.84 -3.46 2.01
CA CYS A 271 -2.63 -2.63 2.89
C CYS A 271 -1.94 -1.27 3.05
N ILE A 272 -2.63 -0.20 2.65
CA ILE A 272 -2.16 1.19 2.73
C ILE A 272 -2.97 1.91 3.80
N GLY A 273 -2.31 2.66 4.69
CA GLY A 273 -2.91 3.32 5.84
C GLY A 273 -3.14 2.45 7.08
N GLY A 274 -2.66 1.20 7.06
CA GLY A 274 -2.49 0.38 8.26
C GLY A 274 -3.78 -0.01 9.00
N VAL A 275 -4.94 -0.08 8.34
CA VAL A 275 -6.19 -0.53 8.97
C VAL A 275 -6.78 -1.73 8.25
N VAL A 276 -7.28 -2.69 9.04
CA VAL A 276 -8.00 -3.87 8.56
C VAL A 276 -9.35 -3.99 9.26
N LYS A 277 -10.40 -4.24 8.47
CA LYS A 277 -11.73 -4.62 8.94
C LYS A 277 -11.98 -6.08 8.61
N VAL A 278 -12.32 -6.87 9.62
CA VAL A 278 -12.74 -8.27 9.48
C VAL A 278 -14.24 -8.32 9.72
N GLU A 279 -15.00 -8.58 8.66
CA GLU A 279 -16.46 -8.64 8.68
C GLU A 279 -16.95 -10.09 8.67
N PHE A 280 -17.88 -10.38 9.55
CA PHE A 280 -18.52 -11.66 9.78
C PHE A 280 -19.98 -11.60 9.32
N ARG A 281 -20.37 -12.53 8.44
CA ARG A 281 -21.69 -12.55 7.80
C ARG A 281 -22.40 -13.87 7.99
N GLY A 282 -23.71 -13.80 8.20
CA GLY A 282 -24.58 -14.96 8.38
C GLY A 282 -24.33 -15.64 9.70
N ARG A 283 -25.03 -15.20 10.75
CA ARG A 283 -24.98 -15.83 12.07
C ARG A 283 -25.55 -17.25 12.01
N ILE A 284 -24.98 -18.16 12.80
CA ILE A 284 -25.37 -19.57 12.78
C ILE A 284 -26.02 -20.00 14.09
N GLN A 285 -25.41 -19.63 15.21
CA GLN A 285 -25.77 -20.14 16.52
C GLN A 285 -26.62 -19.14 17.29
N LYS A 286 -27.68 -19.65 17.92
CA LYS A 286 -28.48 -18.91 18.91
C LYS A 286 -28.03 -19.21 20.33
N GLN A 287 -28.12 -18.22 21.19
CA GLN A 287 -27.96 -18.36 22.63
C GLN A 287 -29.27 -18.85 23.27
N VAL A 288 -29.17 -19.75 24.23
CA VAL A 288 -30.34 -20.41 24.85
C VAL A 288 -31.14 -19.45 25.76
N TYR A 289 -30.47 -18.45 26.34
CA TYR A 289 -31.08 -17.58 27.34
C TYR A 289 -32.06 -16.57 26.76
N ASP A 290 -31.77 -16.02 25.57
CA ASP A 290 -32.52 -14.94 24.92
C ASP A 290 -33.06 -15.32 23.52
N ASP A 291 -32.69 -16.49 22.98
CA ASP A 291 -33.03 -16.95 21.63
C ASP A 291 -32.54 -16.00 20.50
N LEU A 292 -31.47 -15.23 20.75
CA LEU A 292 -30.83 -14.35 19.78
C LEU A 292 -29.58 -14.99 19.17
N TYR A 293 -29.21 -14.53 17.98
CA TYR A 293 -28.01 -14.97 17.28
C TYR A 293 -26.78 -14.16 17.69
N TYR A 294 -25.69 -14.88 17.96
CA TYR A 294 -24.41 -14.32 18.38
C TYR A 294 -23.26 -14.78 17.48
N ILE A 295 -22.22 -13.95 17.41
CA ILE A 295 -20.91 -14.29 16.84
C ILE A 295 -19.88 -14.06 17.94
N CYS A 296 -19.07 -15.06 18.22
CA CYS A 296 -17.99 -14.97 19.19
C CYS A 296 -16.68 -15.42 18.57
N VAL A 297 -15.61 -14.67 18.79
CA VAL A 297 -14.29 -14.90 18.19
C VAL A 297 -13.25 -14.97 19.30
N ALA A 298 -12.52 -16.08 19.35
CA ALA A 298 -11.47 -16.30 20.33
C ALA A 298 -10.14 -15.68 19.89
N HIS A 299 -9.84 -15.70 18.58
CA HIS A 299 -8.56 -15.19 18.10
C HIS A 299 -8.63 -14.67 16.66
N VAL A 300 -7.96 -13.56 16.39
CA VAL A 300 -7.73 -13.02 15.04
C VAL A 300 -6.24 -12.74 14.86
N GLN A 301 -5.69 -13.19 13.73
CA GLN A 301 -4.31 -12.92 13.35
C GLN A 301 -4.27 -12.48 11.89
N VAL A 302 -3.64 -11.34 11.62
CA VAL A 302 -3.36 -10.89 10.25
C VAL A 302 -1.89 -11.12 9.97
N LEU A 303 -1.59 -11.90 8.94
CA LEU A 303 -0.25 -12.36 8.61
C LEU A 303 0.25 -11.69 7.33
N GLY A 304 1.45 -11.14 7.43
CA GLY A 304 2.08 -10.47 6.32
C GLY A 304 3.47 -9.94 6.66
N THR A 305 3.93 -9.03 5.81
CA THR A 305 5.21 -8.34 5.96
C THR A 305 4.97 -6.83 6.02
N PRO A 306 5.11 -6.19 7.19
CA PRO A 306 5.09 -4.73 7.28
C PRO A 306 6.33 -4.16 6.60
N LEU A 307 6.14 -3.12 5.80
CA LEU A 307 7.23 -2.35 5.23
C LEU A 307 7.83 -1.48 6.33
N LEU A 308 9.14 -1.27 6.28
CA LEU A 308 9.90 -0.53 7.30
C LEU A 308 9.37 0.91 7.42
N PRO A 309 8.77 1.29 8.56
CA PRO A 309 8.19 2.64 8.76
C PRO A 309 9.23 3.76 8.70
N GLN A 310 10.51 3.41 8.91
CA GLN A 310 11.64 4.33 8.88
C GLN A 310 11.97 4.82 7.46
N GLU A 311 11.44 4.19 6.42
CA GLU A 311 11.77 4.54 5.03
C GLU A 311 10.56 5.04 4.23
N LEU A 312 9.41 4.38 4.42
CA LEU A 312 8.17 4.64 3.68
C LEU A 312 6.97 4.60 4.62
N GLY A 313 6.00 5.47 4.37
CA GLY A 313 4.73 5.50 5.10
C GLY A 313 3.58 5.99 4.22
N ALA A 314 2.37 5.96 4.76
CA ALA A 314 1.19 6.48 4.07
C ALA A 314 0.35 7.33 5.02
N ALA A 315 -0.21 8.42 4.51
CA ALA A 315 -1.09 9.26 5.31
C ALA A 315 -2.27 9.78 4.50
N PRO A 316 -3.42 10.03 5.14
CA PRO A 316 -4.50 10.75 4.51
C PRO A 316 -4.10 12.22 4.25
N SER A 317 -4.66 12.79 3.20
CA SER A 317 -4.55 14.20 2.78
C SER A 317 -5.90 14.63 2.20
N GLU A 318 -6.11 15.95 2.03
CA GLU A 318 -7.36 16.49 1.49
C GLU A 318 -7.72 15.89 0.12
N ASP A 319 -6.70 15.64 -0.72
CA ASP A 319 -6.87 15.11 -2.08
C ASP A 319 -6.75 13.57 -2.17
N GLY A 320 -6.62 12.85 -1.06
CA GLY A 320 -6.53 11.39 -1.04
C GLY A 320 -5.44 10.85 -0.10
N ILE A 321 -4.56 9.98 -0.60
CA ILE A 321 -3.50 9.36 0.21
C ILE A 321 -2.13 9.77 -0.33
N VAL A 322 -1.22 10.15 0.56
CA VAL A 322 0.15 10.53 0.21
C VAL A 322 1.14 9.43 0.59
N LEU A 323 2.11 9.18 -0.28
CA LEU A 323 3.24 8.30 0.00
C LEU A 323 4.34 9.12 0.67
N LYS A 324 4.58 8.87 1.95
CA LYS A 324 5.65 9.51 2.72
C LYS A 324 6.95 8.77 2.49
N TYR A 325 8.03 9.50 2.30
CA TYR A 325 9.38 8.95 2.30
C TYR A 325 10.29 9.72 3.26
N PHE A 326 11.22 8.98 3.87
CA PHE A 326 12.18 9.48 4.85
C PHE A 326 13.60 9.27 4.32
N PRO A 327 14.28 10.32 3.83
CA PRO A 327 15.60 10.20 3.24
C PRO A 327 16.67 10.17 4.34
N GLU A 328 17.14 8.98 4.74
CA GLU A 328 18.33 8.88 5.61
C GLU A 328 19.64 8.93 4.80
N HIS A 329 19.63 8.59 3.50
CA HIS A 329 20.79 8.70 2.62
C HIS A 329 20.37 8.86 1.16
N GLU A 330 20.24 10.10 0.67
CA GLU A 330 20.24 10.35 -0.78
C GLU A 330 21.66 10.10 -1.35
N PRO A 331 21.80 9.41 -2.49
CA PRO A 331 23.08 9.36 -3.19
C PRO A 331 23.50 10.76 -3.69
N PRO A 332 24.80 11.03 -3.89
CA PRO A 332 25.30 12.36 -4.22
C PRO A 332 24.65 12.93 -5.48
N GLN A 333 24.29 14.21 -5.43
CA GLN A 333 23.79 14.97 -6.57
C GLN A 333 24.83 14.99 -7.70
N ASP A 334 24.46 14.45 -8.86
CA ASP A 334 25.29 14.52 -10.06
C ASP A 334 25.10 15.90 -10.71
N SER A 335 26.19 16.62 -10.90
CA SER A 335 26.21 18.00 -11.37
C SER A 335 25.95 18.10 -12.87
N GLY A 336 24.97 18.95 -13.20
CA GLY A 336 24.67 19.56 -14.50
C GLY A 336 25.01 18.77 -15.77
N CYS A 337 24.00 18.30 -16.51
CA CYS A 337 24.22 17.88 -17.89
C CYS A 337 23.03 18.14 -18.82
N SER A 338 23.38 18.31 -20.10
CA SER A 338 22.51 18.66 -21.21
C SER A 338 21.33 17.69 -21.38
N ARG A 339 20.18 18.24 -21.73
CA ARG A 339 18.86 17.59 -21.78
C ARG A 339 18.56 17.05 -23.18
N PRO A 340 18.61 15.72 -23.45
CA PRO A 340 18.00 15.19 -24.65
C PRO A 340 16.49 15.47 -24.73
N LYS A 341 15.94 15.43 -25.95
CA LYS A 341 14.50 15.60 -26.20
C LYS A 341 13.77 14.30 -25.91
N TRP A 342 13.48 13.99 -24.64
CA TRP A 342 12.81 12.75 -24.21
C TRP A 342 11.31 12.71 -24.48
N HIS A 343 10.65 13.87 -24.56
CA HIS A 343 9.19 13.96 -24.72
C HIS A 343 8.65 13.20 -25.94
N ASP A 344 9.39 13.23 -27.06
CA ASP A 344 9.00 12.50 -28.27
C ASP A 344 9.05 10.98 -28.08
N ILE A 345 9.98 10.47 -27.27
CA ILE A 345 10.17 9.04 -27.00
C ILE A 345 9.19 8.56 -25.93
N GLU A 346 8.96 9.37 -24.90
CA GLU A 346 7.96 9.14 -23.86
C GLU A 346 6.58 8.87 -24.46
N ALA A 347 6.12 9.74 -25.36
CA ALA A 347 4.83 9.56 -26.04
C ALA A 347 4.77 8.23 -26.84
N ARG A 348 5.89 7.75 -27.37
CA ARG A 348 5.96 6.46 -28.08
C ARG A 348 5.93 5.28 -27.13
N ILE A 349 6.63 5.36 -25.98
CA ILE A 349 6.58 4.34 -24.93
C ILE A 349 5.14 4.17 -24.45
N TRP A 350 4.44 5.28 -24.19
CA TRP A 350 3.03 5.25 -23.81
C TRP A 350 2.13 4.62 -24.88
N ARG A 351 2.35 4.93 -26.17
CA ARG A 351 1.63 4.27 -27.27
C ARG A 351 1.92 2.77 -27.33
N ALA A 352 3.17 2.36 -27.14
CA ALA A 352 3.56 0.96 -27.12
C ALA A 352 2.91 0.22 -25.94
N LEU A 353 2.95 0.80 -24.74
CA LEU A 353 2.28 0.28 -23.54
C LEU A 353 0.77 0.10 -23.73
N LYS A 354 0.11 1.05 -24.40
CA LYS A 354 -1.32 0.97 -24.75
C LYS A 354 -1.59 -0.14 -25.79
N ALA A 355 -0.76 -0.21 -26.83
CA ALA A 355 -0.93 -1.16 -27.94
C ALA A 355 -0.70 -2.62 -27.53
N THR A 356 0.20 -2.89 -26.58
CA THR A 356 0.49 -4.23 -26.07
C THR A 356 -0.54 -4.74 -25.06
N GLY A 357 -1.59 -3.96 -24.77
CA GLY A 357 -2.53 -4.27 -23.69
C GLY A 357 -1.88 -4.23 -22.30
N GLN A 358 -0.67 -3.69 -22.17
CA GLN A 358 0.03 -3.58 -20.89
C GLN A 358 -0.46 -2.41 -20.03
N VAL A 359 -1.46 -1.69 -20.52
CA VAL A 359 -2.25 -0.67 -19.82
C VAL A 359 -3.60 -1.23 -19.35
N ILE A 360 -3.94 -2.48 -19.67
CA ILE A 360 -5.18 -3.13 -19.23
C ILE A 360 -5.18 -3.20 -17.69
N GLY A 361 -6.04 -2.40 -17.07
CA GLY A 361 -6.15 -2.23 -15.62
C GLY A 361 -5.91 -0.80 -15.14
N PHE A 362 -5.28 0.07 -15.93
CA PHE A 362 -5.25 1.50 -15.64
C PHE A 362 -6.57 2.13 -16.10
N ASN A 363 -7.36 2.65 -15.16
CA ASN A 363 -8.49 3.51 -15.51
C ASN A 363 -7.98 4.80 -16.18
N GLN A 364 -8.83 5.47 -16.97
CA GLN A 364 -8.46 6.74 -17.62
C GLN A 364 -7.96 7.79 -16.62
N GLU A 365 -8.44 7.72 -15.37
CA GLU A 365 -8.01 8.52 -14.23
C GLU A 365 -6.55 8.27 -13.81
N LEU A 366 -6.08 7.01 -13.77
CA LEU A 366 -4.67 6.69 -13.52
C LEU A 366 -3.78 7.19 -14.65
N LEU A 367 -4.25 7.05 -15.90
CA LEU A 367 -3.52 7.53 -17.06
C LEU A 367 -3.43 9.06 -17.07
N SER A 368 -4.50 9.79 -16.72
CA SER A 368 -4.45 11.25 -16.62
C SER A 368 -3.57 11.73 -15.46
N ARG A 369 -3.55 11.02 -14.32
CA ARG A 369 -2.63 11.30 -13.21
C ARG A 369 -1.18 10.95 -13.50
N LEU A 370 -0.91 9.93 -14.33
CA LEU A 370 0.44 9.55 -14.77
C LEU A 370 1.00 10.46 -15.87
N LEU A 371 0.13 11.01 -16.72
CA LEU A 371 0.52 11.84 -17.87
C LEU A 371 0.52 13.35 -17.55
N GLY A 372 0.01 13.74 -16.38
CA GLY A 372 -0.31 15.15 -16.09
C GLY A 372 -1.48 15.65 -16.94
N PRO A 373 -2.00 16.87 -16.69
CA PRO A 373 -3.00 17.46 -17.56
C PRO A 373 -2.42 17.56 -18.98
N SER A 374 -3.05 16.84 -19.91
CA SER A 374 -2.76 16.95 -21.33
C SER A 374 -2.99 18.39 -21.77
N VAL A 375 -1.94 19.08 -22.19
CA VAL A 375 -2.03 20.35 -22.94
C VAL A 375 -2.45 20.05 -24.37
#